data_AF-A0A7W1RFN0-F1
#
_entry.id   AF-A0A7W1RFN0-F1
#
_cell.length_a   1.000
_cell.length_b   1.000
_cell.length_c   1.000
_cell.angle_alpha   90.00
_cell.angle_beta   90.00
_cell.angle_gamma   90.00
#
_symmetry.space_group_name_H-M   'P 1'
#
loop_
_entity.id
_entity.type
_entity.pdbx_description
1 polymer ?
#
loop_
_entity_poly.entity_id
_entity_poly.type
_entity_poly.pdbx_seq_one_letter_code
_entity_poly.pdbx_strand_id
1 'polypeptide(L)'
;MDQYKMSKRKADTISNGAFLIALGVLIYSNYWWPGILAALWVSIGLRQFLTGRIYDFCISTLILLGLFAITVLNFEWAVLLPVLFIVGGIYIIFREYFFAEDLNGEDKSQEILDDTDNENPK
;
A
#
# COMPACT_ATOMS: atom_id res chain seq x y z
N MET A 1 -8.80 23.60 6.60
CA MET A 1 -10.24 23.25 6.48
C MET A 1 -10.43 21.86 7.07
N ASP A 2 -10.63 21.82 8.39
CA ASP A 2 -10.76 20.59 9.17
C ASP A 2 -12.17 20.01 9.04
N GLN A 3 -12.38 19.16 8.03
CA GLN A 3 -13.60 18.37 7.86
C GLN A 3 -13.38 16.97 8.46
N TYR A 4 -13.48 16.87 9.78
CA TYR A 4 -13.43 15.59 10.49
C TYR A 4 -14.77 14.84 10.33
N LYS A 5 -14.92 14.09 9.24
CA LYS A 5 -16.02 13.14 9.03
C LYS A 5 -15.79 11.93 9.95
N MET A 6 -16.37 11.91 11.15
CA MET A 6 -16.48 10.72 12.03
C MET A 6 -15.21 10.26 12.81
N SER A 7 -15.40 9.89 14.08
CA SER A 7 -14.34 9.35 14.96
C SER A 7 -13.79 8.03 14.42
N LYS A 8 -12.46 7.86 14.40
CA LYS A 8 -11.76 6.62 13.98
C LYS A 8 -12.41 5.34 14.55
N ARG A 9 -12.81 5.38 15.83
CA ARG A 9 -13.45 4.25 16.52
C ARG A 9 -14.80 3.87 15.91
N LYS A 10 -15.60 4.86 15.47
CA LYS A 10 -16.89 4.61 14.81
C LYS A 10 -16.68 4.06 13.39
N ALA A 11 -15.70 4.58 12.66
CA ALA A 11 -15.34 4.08 11.34
C ALA A 11 -14.88 2.61 11.40
N ASP A 12 -14.08 2.25 12.40
CA ASP A 12 -13.61 0.87 12.61
C ASP A 12 -14.78 -0.08 12.93
N THR A 13 -15.74 0.33 13.77
CA THR A 13 -16.93 -0.49 14.06
C THR A 13 -17.78 -0.73 12.82
N ILE A 14 -18.02 0.32 12.01
CA ILE A 14 -18.83 0.21 10.78
C ILE A 14 -18.11 -0.67 9.74
N SER A 15 -16.79 -0.49 9.59
CA SER A 15 -15.95 -1.31 8.73
C SER A 15 -16.01 -2.79 9.09
N ASN A 16 -15.87 -3.13 10.37
CA ASN A 16 -15.95 -4.51 10.83
C ASN A 16 -17.35 -5.10 10.62
N GLY A 17 -18.41 -4.32 10.87
CA GLY A 17 -19.78 -4.75 10.58
C GLY A 17 -19.98 -5.06 9.09
N ALA A 18 -19.52 -4.18 8.20
CA ALA A 18 -19.60 -4.38 6.76
C ALA A 18 -18.79 -5.60 6.29
N PHE A 19 -17.60 -5.82 6.88
CA PHE A 19 -16.78 -7.00 6.62
C PHE A 19 -17.51 -8.30 6.98
N LEU A 20 -18.18 -8.36 8.14
CA LEU A 20 -18.93 -9.54 8.56
C LEU A 20 -20.11 -9.84 7.64
N ILE A 21 -20.82 -8.80 7.17
CA ILE A 21 -21.89 -8.95 6.18
C ILE A 21 -21.32 -9.52 4.88
N ALA A 22 -20.22 -8.95 4.39
CA ALA A 22 -19.55 -9.44 3.19
C ALA A 22 -19.06 -10.90 3.35
N LEU A 23 -18.57 -11.28 4.53
CA LEU A 23 -18.17 -12.64 4.86
C LEU A 23 -19.37 -13.61 4.85
N GLY A 24 -20.52 -13.18 5.37
CA GLY A 24 -21.75 -13.98 5.31
C GLY A 24 -22.20 -14.27 3.88
N VAL A 25 -22.17 -13.24 3.02
CA VAL A 25 -22.47 -13.38 1.58
C VAL A 25 -21.43 -14.27 0.89
N LEU A 26 -20.15 -14.16 1.27
CA LEU A 26 -19.07 -14.99 0.73
C LEU A 26 -19.28 -16.47 1.00
N ILE A 27 -19.59 -16.82 2.26
CA ILE A 27 -19.85 -18.21 2.67
C ILE A 27 -21.04 -18.77 1.90
N TYR A 28 -22.11 -17.98 1.73
CA TYR A 28 -23.27 -18.39 0.93
C TYR A 28 -22.91 -18.63 -0.54
N SER A 29 -22.04 -17.78 -1.11
CA SER A 29 -21.69 -17.84 -2.53
C SER A 29 -20.75 -19.00 -2.89
N ASN A 30 -20.13 -19.68 -1.92
CA ASN A 30 -19.10 -20.72 -2.10
C ASN A 30 -17.85 -20.31 -2.92
N TYR A 31 -17.82 -19.12 -3.52
CA TYR A 31 -16.67 -18.54 -4.22
C TYR A 31 -15.67 -17.93 -3.24
N TRP A 32 -15.04 -18.78 -2.42
CA TRP A 32 -14.06 -18.38 -1.39
C TRP A 32 -12.95 -17.48 -1.97
N TRP A 33 -12.42 -17.89 -3.11
CA TRP A 33 -11.53 -17.11 -3.97
C TRP A 33 -12.28 -16.80 -5.27
N PRO A 34 -12.39 -15.55 -5.72
CA PRO A 34 -11.78 -14.30 -5.24
C PRO A 34 -12.62 -13.51 -4.22
N GLY A 35 -13.74 -14.05 -3.72
CA GLY A 35 -14.68 -13.26 -2.94
C GLY A 35 -14.17 -12.73 -1.60
N ILE A 36 -13.14 -13.35 -0.99
CA ILE A 36 -12.47 -12.80 0.19
C ILE A 36 -11.79 -11.45 -0.09
N LEU A 37 -11.28 -11.24 -1.32
CA LEU A 37 -10.70 -9.97 -1.74
C LEU A 37 -11.76 -8.88 -1.79
N ALA A 38 -12.97 -9.21 -2.25
CA ALA A 38 -14.09 -8.28 -2.25
C ALA A 38 -14.51 -7.92 -0.81
N ALA A 39 -14.54 -8.88 0.11
CA ALA A 39 -14.84 -8.60 1.52
C ALA A 39 -13.78 -7.69 2.16
N LEU A 40 -12.50 -7.95 1.91
CA LEU A 40 -11.40 -7.09 2.36
C LEU A 40 -11.49 -5.69 1.77
N TRP A 41 -11.84 -5.57 0.49
CA TRP A 41 -12.04 -4.29 -0.18
C TRP A 41 -13.16 -3.48 0.49
N VAL A 42 -14.29 -4.11 0.79
CA VAL A 42 -15.40 -3.45 1.50
C VAL A 42 -14.94 -2.94 2.86
N SER A 43 -14.21 -3.74 3.64
CA SER A 43 -13.74 -3.32 4.96
C SER A 43 -12.73 -2.17 4.87
N ILE A 44 -11.61 -2.40 4.18
CA ILE A 44 -10.50 -1.43 4.08
C ILE A 44 -10.98 -0.16 3.39
N GLY A 45 -11.72 -0.31 2.29
CA GLY A 45 -12.25 0.79 1.51
C GLY A 45 -13.22 1.65 2.32
N LEU A 46 -14.17 1.03 3.03
CA LEU A 46 -15.14 1.76 3.84
C LEU A 46 -14.46 2.52 4.98
N ARG A 47 -13.47 1.91 5.65
CA ARG A 47 -12.66 2.57 6.69
C ARG A 47 -11.92 3.79 6.16
N GLN A 48 -11.20 3.63 5.05
CA GLN A 48 -10.37 4.70 4.46
C GLN A 48 -11.24 5.83 3.89
N PHE A 49 -12.36 5.47 3.26
CA PHE A 49 -13.37 6.42 2.78
C PHE A 49 -13.97 7.24 3.94
N LEU A 50 -14.38 6.58 5.03
CA LEU A 50 -14.90 7.26 6.22
C LEU A 50 -13.85 8.14 6.90
N THR A 51 -12.58 7.74 6.88
CA THR A 51 -11.47 8.51 7.50
C THR A 51 -11.00 9.68 6.62
N GLY A 52 -11.51 9.84 5.39
CA GLY A 52 -11.14 10.92 4.47
C GLY A 52 -9.75 10.78 3.85
N ARG A 53 -9.11 9.61 3.98
CA ARG A 53 -7.77 9.34 3.41
C ARG A 53 -7.91 8.87 1.97
N ILE A 54 -8.31 9.78 1.08
CA ILE A 54 -8.64 9.47 -0.32
C ILE A 54 -7.44 8.91 -1.09
N TYR A 55 -6.22 9.41 -0.85
CA TYR A 55 -5.01 8.88 -1.47
C TYR A 55 -4.76 7.41 -1.10
N ASP A 56 -4.82 7.08 0.20
CA ASP A 56 -4.66 5.72 0.68
C ASP A 56 -5.78 4.79 0.18
N PHE A 57 -7.00 5.32 0.03
CA PHE A 57 -8.15 4.63 -0.56
C PHE A 57 -7.96 4.32 -2.04
N CYS A 58 -7.46 5.27 -2.82
CA CYS A 58 -7.20 5.08 -4.25
C CYS A 58 -6.13 4.03 -4.47
N ILE A 59 -5.01 4.09 -3.72
CA ILE A 59 -3.92 3.11 -3.83
C ILE A 59 -4.40 1.71 -3.41
N SER A 60 -5.06 1.59 -2.26
CA SER A 60 -5.54 0.29 -1.78
C SER A 60 -6.57 -0.32 -2.72
N THR A 61 -7.49 0.49 -3.26
CA THR A 61 -8.49 0.07 -4.23
C THR A 61 -7.83 -0.39 -5.52
N LEU A 62 -6.85 0.36 -6.04
CA LEU A 62 -6.13 -0.03 -7.25
C LEU A 62 -5.42 -1.38 -7.08
N ILE A 63 -4.75 -1.60 -5.95
CA ILE A 63 -4.05 -2.85 -5.64
C ILE A 63 -5.04 -4.01 -5.52
N LEU A 64 -6.12 -3.85 -4.72
CA LEU A 64 -7.10 -4.92 -4.54
C LEU A 64 -7.87 -5.21 -5.83
N LEU A 65 -8.23 -4.19 -6.60
CA LEU A 65 -8.90 -4.35 -7.88
C LEU A 65 -7.98 -5.04 -8.89
N GLY A 66 -6.70 -4.68 -8.93
CA GLY A 66 -5.69 -5.37 -9.74
C GLY A 66 -5.57 -6.85 -9.38
N LEU A 67 -5.48 -7.15 -8.08
CA LEU A 67 -5.42 -8.53 -7.59
C LEU A 67 -6.72 -9.30 -7.88
N PHE A 68 -7.88 -8.65 -7.73
CA PHE A 68 -9.17 -9.23 -8.09
C PHE A 68 -9.26 -9.50 -9.60
N ALA A 69 -8.79 -8.60 -10.45
CA ALA A 69 -8.75 -8.79 -11.89
C ALA A 69 -7.85 -9.96 -12.28
N ILE A 70 -6.64 -10.05 -11.71
CA ILE A 70 -5.70 -11.18 -11.96
C ILE A 70 -6.36 -12.52 -11.62
N THR A 71 -7.09 -12.57 -10.51
CA THR A 71 -7.71 -13.80 -10.01
C THR A 71 -8.97 -14.18 -10.79
N VAL A 72 -9.81 -13.22 -11.17
CA VAL A 72 -10.99 -13.47 -12.03
C VAL A 72 -10.60 -13.87 -13.44
N LEU A 73 -9.56 -13.23 -14.00
CA LEU A 73 -9.06 -13.53 -15.34
C LEU A 73 -8.28 -14.85 -15.40
N ASN A 74 -8.11 -15.55 -14.28
CA ASN A 74 -7.37 -16.82 -14.16
C ASN A 74 -5.98 -16.74 -14.84
N PHE A 75 -5.28 -15.62 -14.66
CA PHE A 75 -3.94 -15.48 -15.19
C PHE A 75 -3.05 -16.61 -14.66
N GLU A 76 -2.40 -17.33 -15.58
CA GLU A 76 -1.45 -18.37 -15.19
C GLU A 76 -0.30 -17.75 -14.39
N TRP A 77 0.00 -18.35 -13.24
CA TRP A 77 1.16 -17.96 -12.42
C TRP A 77 2.47 -17.95 -13.20
N ALA A 78 2.56 -18.77 -14.25
CA ALA A 78 3.67 -18.83 -15.20
C ALA A 78 3.91 -17.50 -15.94
N VAL A 79 2.87 -16.68 -16.13
CA VAL A 79 2.96 -15.35 -16.79
C VAL A 79 3.08 -14.24 -15.75
N LEU A 80 2.41 -14.39 -14.60
CA LEU A 80 2.43 -13.39 -13.52
C LEU A 80 3.84 -13.21 -12.93
N LEU A 81 4.53 -14.32 -12.65
CA LEU A 81 5.86 -14.32 -12.02
C LEU A 81 6.90 -13.56 -12.86
N PRO A 82 7.06 -13.86 -14.17
CA PRO A 82 7.98 -13.13 -15.04
C PRO A 82 7.67 -11.64 -15.09
N VAL A 83 6.39 -11.25 -15.23
CA VAL A 83 5.99 -9.84 -15.27
C VAL A 83 6.35 -9.14 -13.96
N LEU A 84 6.10 -9.78 -12.81
CA LEU A 84 6.47 -9.23 -11.51
C LEU A 84 7.99 -9.06 -11.36
N PHE A 85 8.78 -10.03 -11.84
CA PHE A 85 10.24 -9.94 -11.85
C PHE A 85 10.75 -8.83 -12.76
N ILE A 86 10.16 -8.65 -13.95
CA ILE A 86 10.53 -7.58 -14.87
C ILE A 86 10.22 -6.22 -14.25
N VAL A 87 8.99 -6.02 -13.74
CA VAL A 87 8.58 -4.75 -13.12
C VAL A 87 9.40 -4.48 -11.85
N GLY A 88 9.64 -5.49 -11.02
CA GLY A 88 10.46 -5.37 -9.82
C GLY A 88 11.92 -5.04 -10.13
N GLY A 89 12.50 -5.68 -11.15
CA GLY A 89 13.86 -5.38 -11.62
C GLY A 89 13.99 -3.96 -12.14
N ILE A 90 13.04 -3.52 -12.98
CA ILE A 90 12.97 -2.13 -13.46
C ILE A 90 12.87 -1.17 -12.28
N TYR A 91 11.98 -1.43 -11.32
CA TYR A 91 11.81 -0.59 -10.14
C TYR A 91 13.11 -0.44 -9.33
N ILE A 92 13.87 -1.53 -9.13
CA ILE A 92 15.15 -1.47 -8.41
C ILE A 92 16.17 -0.62 -9.17
N ILE A 93 16.28 -0.79 -10.49
CA ILE A 93 17.22 0.00 -11.32
C ILE A 93 16.86 1.49 -11.27
N PHE A 94 15.57 1.82 -11.41
CA PHE A 94 15.11 3.20 -11.32
C PHE A 94 15.32 3.77 -9.92
N ARG A 95 15.06 3.00 -8.86
CA ARG A 95 15.30 3.44 -7.49
C ARG A 95 16.78 3.76 -7.28
N GLU A 96 17.67 2.87 -7.71
CA GLU A 96 19.11 3.10 -7.61
C GLU A 96 19.52 4.36 -8.38
N TYR A 97 19.05 4.53 -9.61
CA TYR A 97 19.48 5.63 -10.46
C TYR A 97 18.91 7.00 -10.02
N PHE A 98 17.67 7.05 -9.54
CA PHE A 98 16.99 8.30 -9.17
C PHE A 98 17.12 8.65 -7.67
N PHE A 99 17.30 7.68 -6.77
CA PHE A 99 17.46 7.94 -5.32
C PHE A 99 18.91 7.85 -4.82
N ALA A 100 19.88 7.43 -5.65
CA ALA A 100 21.29 7.50 -5.26
C ALA A 100 21.79 8.93 -5.00
N GLU A 101 21.11 9.97 -5.50
CA GLU A 101 21.47 11.37 -5.21
C GLU A 101 21.00 11.84 -3.83
N ASP A 102 19.89 11.32 -3.30
CA ASP A 102 19.37 11.73 -1.99
C ASP A 102 20.16 11.09 -0.83
N LEU A 103 20.67 9.86 -0.97
CA LEU A 103 21.46 9.21 0.08
C LEU A 103 22.91 9.70 0.15
N ASN A 104 23.47 10.19 -0.96
CA ASN A 104 24.84 10.70 -1.00
C ASN A 104 24.99 12.08 -0.34
N GLY A 105 23.88 12.80 -0.14
CA GLY A 105 23.86 14.10 0.54
C GLY A 105 24.01 14.00 2.07
N GLU A 106 23.53 12.90 2.68
CA GLU A 106 23.64 12.68 4.12
C GLU A 106 25.04 12.20 4.53
N ASP A 107 25.68 11.31 3.75
CA ASP A 107 27.06 10.85 4.02
C ASP A 107 28.09 11.97 3.86
N LYS A 108 27.96 12.81 2.82
CA LYS A 108 28.87 13.97 2.64
C LYS A 108 28.77 15.02 3.75
N SER A 109 27.60 15.15 4.38
CA SER A 109 27.38 16.14 5.43
C SER A 109 28.03 15.72 6.75
N GLN A 110 28.14 14.42 7.02
CA GLN A 110 28.83 13.89 8.21
C GLN A 110 30.36 13.95 8.07
N GLU A 111 30.91 13.71 6.87
CA GLU A 111 32.35 13.81 6.62
C GLU A 111 32.88 15.25 6.81
N ILE A 112 32.10 16.27 6.43
CA ILE A 112 32.49 17.69 6.60
C ILE A 112 32.45 18.12 8.08
N LEU A 113 31.54 17.55 8.90
CA LEU A 113 31.44 17.88 10.33
C LEU A 113 32.60 17.29 11.13
N ASP A 114 33.05 16.09 10.80
CA ASP A 114 34.13 15.40 11.52
C ASP A 114 35.51 16.06 11.27
N ASP A 115 35.75 16.60 10.06
CA ASP A 115 36.96 17.39 9.76
C ASP A 115 36.96 18.76 10.47
N THR A 116 35.79 19.39 10.63
CA THR A 116 35.69 20.72 11.25
C THR A 116 35.88 20.68 12.78
N ASP A 117 35.50 19.58 13.44
CA ASP A 117 35.70 19.42 14.89
C ASP A 117 37.15 19.07 15.27
N ASN A 118 37.96 18.55 14.32
CA ASN A 118 39.36 18.20 14.57
C ASN A 118 40.33 19.38 14.34
N GLU A 119 39.88 20.47 13.69
CA GLU A 119 40.70 21.67 13.42
C GLU A 119 40.63 22.73 14.54
N ASN A 120 39.93 22.46 15.65
CA ASN A 120 39.89 23.38 16.80
C ASN A 120 40.43 22.76 18.10
N PRO A 121 41.76 22.56 18.22
CA PRO A 121 42.37 22.31 19.52
C PRO A 121 42.32 23.59 20.36
N LYS A 122 41.58 23.52 21.49
CA LYS A 122 41.60 24.53 22.56
C LYS A 122 43.00 24.82 23.07
#